data_AF-A0A7S1L3E7-F1
#
_entry.id   AF-A0A7S1L3E7-F1
#
_cell.length_a   1.000
_cell.length_b   1.000
_cell.length_c   1.000
_cell.angle_alpha   90.00
_cell.angle_beta   90.00
_cell.angle_gamma   90.00
#
_symmetry.space_group_name_H-M   'P 1'
#
loop_
_entity.id
_entity.type
_entity.pdbx_description
1 polymer ?
#
loop_
_entity_poly.entity_id
_entity_poly.type
_entity_poly.pdbx_seq_one_letter_code
_entity_poly.pdbx_strand_id
1 'polypeptide(L)'
;SPVGKRAMVLQAAKQARALRNVQLLRGVVRTLLVYLKHATRTQAVLPIRGFLHDLSEFANIRHAIKRLIHAVKLLTRACRAFVASRRHRIARMHEAWKQVEDQYLEDFFERFAKAAAEENESRRRPTKEGRGRYPKINYKSLFHSKKGWQKLRVPAEERSSLINNYFTVQLRVHARCIKDWYSVLDSAVVKARWEREVKKFVEKMPAQRDCIDRKWLGSIEEDGKAEQWGMSEDAVLDLIAFAVSGLKQVEPFDRHPSSGLLQFNCAMANRFPLKGALVAGLAWAAGQHRTTAEEVAEVEQADAANVQEGPVRQGSAKPKSAGPHGAAEADSFPPQLHTGARSSLARGSFLSIAHLAPIALPRSSIQSLMRPSLAAVPAGTRG
;
A
#
# COMPACT_ATOMS: atom_id res chain seq x y z
N SER A 1 -50.61 -51.12 -16.22
CA SER A 1 -49.89 -52.40 -16.32
C SER A 1 -48.47 -52.27 -15.77
N PRO A 2 -48.03 -53.14 -14.84
CA PRO A 2 -46.67 -53.12 -14.27
C PRO A 2 -45.55 -53.34 -15.30
N VAL A 3 -45.88 -53.92 -16.47
CA VAL A 3 -44.93 -54.16 -17.56
C VAL A 3 -44.44 -52.87 -18.21
N GLY A 4 -45.32 -51.87 -18.39
CA GLY A 4 -44.95 -50.58 -18.98
C GLY A 4 -43.98 -49.76 -18.13
N LYS A 5 -44.10 -49.83 -16.79
CA LYS A 5 -43.19 -49.13 -15.87
C LYS A 5 -41.76 -49.68 -15.96
N ARG A 6 -41.59 -50.99 -16.15
CA ARG A 6 -40.26 -51.62 -16.31
C ARG A 6 -39.58 -51.21 -17.62
N ALA A 7 -40.33 -51.09 -18.71
CA ALA A 7 -39.80 -50.64 -19.99
C ALA A 7 -39.32 -49.17 -19.93
N MET A 8 -40.08 -48.28 -19.29
CA MET A 8 -39.67 -46.88 -19.09
C MET A 8 -38.40 -46.75 -18.24
N VAL A 9 -38.29 -47.53 -17.16
CA VAL A 9 -37.08 -47.52 -16.31
C VAL A 9 -35.86 -48.01 -17.09
N LEU A 10 -36.00 -49.05 -17.91
CA LEU A 10 -34.92 -49.55 -18.76
C LEU A 10 -34.51 -48.52 -19.83
N GLN A 11 -35.46 -47.80 -20.42
CA GLN A 11 -35.17 -46.75 -21.40
C GLN A 11 -34.47 -45.54 -20.76
N ALA A 12 -34.93 -45.11 -19.59
CA ALA A 12 -34.29 -44.04 -18.82
C ALA A 12 -32.86 -44.42 -18.39
N ALA A 13 -32.64 -45.67 -17.97
CA ALA A 13 -31.30 -46.16 -17.62
C ALA A 13 -30.36 -46.19 -18.84
N LYS A 14 -30.85 -46.57 -20.02
CA LYS A 14 -30.09 -46.53 -21.28
C LYS A 14 -29.72 -45.08 -21.67
N GLN A 15 -30.66 -44.15 -21.57
CA GLN A 15 -30.41 -42.72 -21.84
C GLN A 15 -29.40 -42.13 -20.85
N ALA A 16 -29.49 -42.44 -19.56
CA ALA A 16 -28.53 -41.99 -18.56
C ALA A 16 -27.11 -42.50 -18.83
N ARG A 17 -26.96 -43.78 -19.24
CA ARG A 17 -25.66 -44.34 -19.66
C ARG A 17 -25.12 -43.64 -20.91
N ALA A 18 -25.98 -43.36 -21.90
CA ALA A 18 -25.58 -42.66 -23.10
C ALA A 18 -25.08 -41.23 -22.79
N LEU A 19 -25.80 -40.47 -21.94
CA LEU A 19 -25.38 -39.13 -21.54
C LEU A 19 -24.05 -39.13 -20.77
N ARG A 20 -23.83 -40.10 -19.87
CA ARG A 20 -22.56 -40.26 -19.15
C ARG A 20 -21.40 -40.55 -20.13
N ASN A 21 -21.61 -41.42 -21.11
CA ASN A 21 -20.60 -41.71 -22.12
C ASN A 21 -20.29 -40.49 -23.00
N VAL A 22 -21.30 -39.70 -23.37
CA VAL A 22 -21.09 -38.44 -24.11
C VAL A 22 -20.31 -37.42 -23.28
N GLN A 23 -20.56 -37.31 -21.97
CA GLN A 23 -19.80 -36.43 -21.09
C GLN A 23 -18.35 -36.88 -20.94
N LEU A 24 -18.10 -38.18 -20.76
CA LEU A 24 -16.74 -38.74 -20.73
C LEU A 24 -16.00 -38.48 -22.05
N LEU A 25 -16.66 -38.71 -23.19
CA LEU A 25 -16.09 -38.45 -24.50
C LEU A 25 -15.74 -36.97 -24.67
N ARG A 26 -16.61 -36.04 -24.25
CA ARG A 26 -16.31 -34.59 -24.28
C ARG A 26 -15.13 -34.23 -23.38
N GLY A 27 -15.00 -34.86 -22.22
CA GLY A 27 -13.84 -34.69 -21.32
C GLY A 27 -12.53 -35.15 -21.97
N VAL A 28 -12.55 -36.34 -22.60
CA VAL A 28 -11.39 -36.89 -23.33
C VAL A 28 -11.04 -36.01 -24.53
N VAL A 29 -12.02 -35.56 -25.32
CA VAL A 29 -11.76 -34.68 -26.47
C VAL A 29 -11.17 -33.34 -26.02
N ARG A 30 -11.69 -32.72 -24.95
CA ARG A 30 -11.14 -31.46 -24.42
C ARG A 30 -9.70 -31.62 -23.93
N THR A 31 -9.42 -32.68 -23.17
CA THR A 31 -8.06 -32.94 -22.68
C THR A 31 -7.09 -33.23 -23.83
N LEU A 32 -7.52 -34.01 -24.83
CA LEU A 32 -6.74 -34.26 -26.03
C LEU A 32 -6.47 -32.99 -26.83
N LEU A 33 -7.47 -32.11 -27.00
CA LEU A 33 -7.28 -30.81 -27.68
C LEU A 33 -6.30 -29.90 -26.93
N VAL A 34 -6.37 -29.85 -25.60
CA VAL A 34 -5.40 -29.11 -24.77
C VAL A 34 -4.01 -29.71 -24.91
N TYR A 35 -3.89 -31.04 -24.87
CA TYR A 35 -2.62 -31.74 -25.06
C TYR A 35 -2.03 -31.49 -26.46
N LEU A 36 -2.81 -31.63 -27.53
CA LEU A 36 -2.36 -31.36 -28.91
C LEU A 36 -1.98 -29.89 -29.11
N LYS A 37 -2.73 -28.95 -28.51
CA LYS A 37 -2.38 -27.53 -28.52
C LYS A 37 -1.10 -27.24 -27.74
N HIS A 38 -0.86 -27.94 -26.63
CA HIS A 38 0.40 -27.87 -25.91
C HIS A 38 1.54 -28.48 -26.77
N ALA A 39 1.32 -29.65 -27.37
CA ALA A 39 2.29 -30.37 -28.17
C ALA A 39 2.76 -29.53 -29.37
N THR A 40 1.82 -28.90 -30.08
CA THR A 40 2.10 -27.97 -31.19
C THR A 40 2.88 -26.74 -30.72
N ARG A 41 2.52 -26.14 -29.56
CA ARG A 41 3.30 -25.04 -28.97
C ARG A 41 4.72 -25.47 -28.59
N THR A 42 4.90 -26.64 -27.99
CA THR A 42 6.24 -27.15 -27.67
C THR A 42 7.06 -27.46 -28.92
N GLN A 43 6.43 -28.00 -29.96
CA GLN A 43 7.10 -28.24 -31.23
C GLN A 43 7.54 -26.94 -31.91
N ALA A 44 6.75 -25.87 -31.83
CA ALA A 44 7.14 -24.55 -32.34
C ALA A 44 8.32 -23.93 -31.55
N VAL A 45 8.48 -24.27 -30.27
CA VAL A 45 9.59 -23.77 -29.43
C VAL A 45 10.91 -24.50 -29.73
N LEU A 46 10.88 -25.75 -30.19
CA LEU A 46 12.09 -26.53 -30.49
C LEU A 46 13.00 -25.89 -31.56
N PRO A 47 12.51 -25.48 -32.75
CA PRO A 47 13.36 -24.83 -33.76
C PRO A 47 13.84 -23.45 -33.30
N ILE A 48 13.02 -22.69 -32.57
CA ILE A 48 13.44 -21.42 -31.94
C ILE A 48 14.56 -21.68 -30.93
N ARG A 49 14.46 -22.77 -30.15
CA ARG A 49 15.50 -23.16 -29.19
C ARG A 49 16.78 -23.60 -29.89
N GLY A 50 16.70 -24.30 -31.02
CA GLY A 50 17.85 -24.64 -31.86
C GLY A 50 18.52 -23.38 -32.40
N PHE A 51 17.75 -22.52 -33.07
CA PHE A 51 18.23 -21.23 -33.59
C PHE A 51 18.86 -20.35 -32.51
N LEU A 52 18.22 -20.24 -31.34
CA LEU A 52 18.78 -19.52 -30.20
C LEU A 52 20.04 -20.21 -29.68
N HIS A 53 20.07 -21.53 -29.54
CA HIS A 53 21.26 -22.24 -29.10
C HIS A 53 22.46 -22.01 -30.03
N ASP A 54 22.20 -21.90 -31.33
CA ASP A 54 23.22 -21.66 -32.35
C ASP A 54 23.68 -20.19 -32.38
N LEU A 55 22.85 -19.27 -31.86
CA LEU A 55 23.29 -17.92 -31.53
C LEU A 55 24.05 -17.96 -30.20
N SER A 56 25.35 -17.67 -30.22
CA SER A 56 26.15 -17.44 -29.00
C SER A 56 25.52 -16.37 -28.06
N GLU A 57 24.61 -15.55 -28.60
CA GLU A 57 23.76 -14.60 -27.89
C GLU A 57 22.75 -15.24 -26.91
N PHE A 58 22.36 -16.51 -27.06
CA PHE A 58 21.40 -17.13 -26.14
C PHE A 58 21.95 -17.34 -24.73
N ALA A 59 23.27 -17.51 -24.60
CA ALA A 59 23.93 -17.47 -23.30
C ALA A 59 23.74 -16.09 -22.64
N ASN A 60 23.93 -15.01 -23.42
CA ASN A 60 23.74 -13.63 -22.96
C ASN A 60 22.28 -13.33 -22.62
N ILE A 61 21.33 -13.76 -23.45
CA ILE A 61 19.89 -13.62 -23.20
C ILE A 61 19.49 -14.39 -21.94
N ARG A 62 19.95 -15.64 -21.79
CA ARG A 62 19.68 -16.44 -20.58
C ARG A 62 20.26 -15.78 -19.34
N HIS A 63 21.46 -15.21 -19.43
CA HIS A 63 22.07 -14.46 -18.34
C HIS A 63 21.25 -13.20 -17.99
N ALA A 64 20.81 -12.43 -18.99
CA ALA A 64 19.96 -11.26 -18.81
C ALA A 64 18.61 -11.62 -18.15
N ILE A 65 17.96 -12.71 -18.59
CA ILE A 65 16.73 -13.24 -17.99
C ILE A 65 16.96 -13.63 -16.53
N LYS A 66 18.04 -14.37 -16.23
CA LYS A 66 18.39 -14.73 -14.85
C LYS A 66 18.60 -13.51 -13.98
N ARG A 67 19.28 -12.48 -14.48
CA ARG A 67 19.47 -11.19 -13.79
C ARG A 67 18.14 -10.49 -13.52
N LEU A 68 17.24 -10.44 -14.49
CA LEU A 68 15.91 -9.85 -14.34
C LEU A 68 15.08 -10.59 -13.27
N ILE A 69 15.03 -11.93 -13.34
CA ILE A 69 14.33 -12.76 -12.35
C ILE A 69 14.88 -12.50 -10.95
N HIS A 70 16.21 -12.41 -10.80
CA HIS A 70 16.84 -12.09 -9.54
C HIS A 70 16.44 -10.69 -9.03
N ALA A 71 16.46 -9.67 -9.90
CA ALA A 71 16.03 -8.32 -9.54
C ALA A 71 14.56 -8.27 -9.08
N VAL A 72 13.66 -8.99 -9.77
CA VAL A 72 12.25 -9.10 -9.35
C VAL A 72 12.12 -9.80 -7.99
N LYS A 73 12.90 -10.86 -7.73
CA LYS A 73 12.94 -11.52 -6.42
C LYS A 73 13.42 -10.60 -5.30
N LEU A 74 14.44 -9.77 -5.56
CA LEU A 74 14.90 -8.77 -4.60
C LEU A 74 13.84 -7.70 -4.34
N LEU A 75 13.21 -7.17 -5.39
CA LEU A 75 12.15 -6.16 -5.27
C LEU A 75 10.96 -6.70 -4.47
N THR A 76 10.48 -7.90 -4.79
CA THR A 76 9.36 -8.53 -4.07
C THR A 76 9.69 -8.79 -2.59
N ARG A 77 10.91 -9.23 -2.27
CA ARG A 77 11.39 -9.35 -0.89
C ARG A 77 11.41 -8.00 -0.18
N ALA A 78 11.92 -6.96 -0.83
CA ALA A 78 11.96 -5.61 -0.29
C ALA A 78 10.54 -5.04 -0.04
N CYS A 79 9.61 -5.23 -0.97
CA CYS A 79 8.21 -4.82 -0.80
C CYS A 79 7.55 -5.51 0.40
N ARG A 80 7.75 -6.83 0.57
CA ARG A 80 7.21 -7.56 1.73
C ARG A 80 7.81 -7.04 3.05
N ALA A 81 9.12 -6.85 3.09
CA ALA A 81 9.80 -6.29 4.26
C ALA A 81 9.31 -4.87 4.58
N PHE A 82 9.09 -4.04 3.55
CA PHE A 82 8.53 -2.70 3.69
C PHE A 82 7.11 -2.72 4.26
N VAL A 83 6.22 -3.59 3.75
CA VAL A 83 4.85 -3.71 4.27
C VAL A 83 4.84 -4.13 5.74
N ALA A 84 5.68 -5.11 6.11
CA ALA A 84 5.84 -5.52 7.51
C ALA A 84 6.33 -4.37 8.40
N SER A 85 7.37 -3.65 7.95
CA SER A 85 7.93 -2.49 8.67
C SER A 85 6.91 -1.36 8.81
N ARG A 86 6.14 -1.08 7.76
CA ARG A 86 5.06 -0.08 7.76
C ARG A 86 4.01 -0.40 8.82
N ARG A 87 3.53 -1.65 8.87
CA ARG A 87 2.55 -2.09 9.88
C ARG A 87 3.09 -1.89 11.31
N HIS A 88 4.34 -2.29 11.54
CA HIS A 88 4.97 -2.12 12.85
C HIS A 88 5.08 -0.64 13.26
N ARG A 89 5.53 0.23 12.36
CA ARG A 89 5.65 1.68 12.63
C ARG A 89 4.30 2.32 12.91
N ILE A 90 3.28 1.99 12.12
CA ILE A 90 1.91 2.50 12.35
C ILE A 90 1.37 2.02 13.70
N ALA A 91 1.61 0.76 14.09
CA ALA A 91 1.21 0.27 15.40
C ALA A 91 1.86 1.06 16.55
N ARG A 92 3.17 1.36 16.44
CA ARG A 92 3.86 2.22 17.41
C ARG A 92 3.34 3.65 17.42
N MET A 93 3.02 4.22 16.26
CA MET A 93 2.37 5.52 16.17
C MET A 93 0.99 5.53 16.86
N HIS A 94 0.21 4.45 16.75
CA HIS A 94 -1.05 4.31 17.47
C HIS A 94 -0.88 4.27 18.99
N GLU A 95 0.15 3.59 19.48
CA GLU A 95 0.48 3.54 20.91
C GLU A 95 0.89 4.91 21.43
N ALA A 96 1.81 5.59 20.74
CA ALA A 96 2.24 6.94 21.08
C ALA A 96 1.06 7.93 21.07
N TRP A 97 0.19 7.84 20.06
CA TRP A 97 -1.03 8.66 20.01
C TRP A 97 -1.88 8.47 21.25
N LYS A 98 -2.21 7.21 21.59
CA LYS A 98 -3.08 6.90 22.73
C LYS A 98 -2.48 7.39 24.05
N GLN A 99 -1.17 7.24 24.24
CA GLN A 99 -0.47 7.70 25.44
C GLN A 99 -0.60 9.20 25.61
N VAL A 100 -0.26 9.98 24.57
CA VAL A 100 -0.36 11.44 24.60
C VAL A 100 -1.82 11.88 24.76
N GLU A 101 -2.75 11.29 24.00
CA GLU A 101 -4.17 11.60 24.10
C GLU A 101 -4.72 11.35 25.52
N ASP A 102 -4.37 10.21 26.12
CA ASP A 102 -4.80 9.85 27.47
C ASP A 102 -4.23 10.79 28.53
N GLN A 103 -2.93 11.09 28.45
CA GLN A 103 -2.26 12.00 29.37
C GLN A 103 -2.87 13.41 29.32
N TYR A 104 -3.10 13.95 28.12
CA TYR A 104 -3.68 15.29 27.96
C TYR A 104 -5.14 15.36 28.41
N LEU A 105 -5.93 14.32 28.14
CA LEU A 105 -7.30 14.25 28.62
C LEU A 105 -7.33 14.12 30.14
N GLU A 106 -6.48 13.29 30.74
CA GLU A 106 -6.39 13.16 32.20
C GLU A 106 -6.00 14.49 32.87
N ASP A 107 -4.92 15.14 32.41
CA ASP A 107 -4.44 16.43 32.93
C ASP A 107 -5.50 17.54 32.80
N PHE A 108 -6.18 17.61 31.65
CA PHE A 108 -7.23 18.60 31.44
C PHE A 108 -8.40 18.40 32.41
N PHE A 109 -8.84 17.16 32.59
CA PHE A 109 -9.95 16.83 33.48
C PHE A 109 -9.58 17.06 34.96
N GLU A 110 -8.34 16.79 35.36
CA GLU A 110 -7.86 17.08 36.71
C GLU A 110 -7.87 18.60 36.99
N ARG A 111 -7.31 19.40 36.08
CA ARG A 111 -7.32 20.88 36.19
C ARG A 111 -8.74 21.44 36.22
N PHE A 112 -9.62 20.91 35.38
CA PHE A 112 -11.02 21.33 35.34
C PHE A 112 -11.76 20.97 36.63
N ALA A 113 -11.54 19.77 37.17
CA ALA A 113 -12.15 19.33 38.43
C ALA A 113 -11.70 20.21 39.62
N LYS A 114 -10.41 20.58 39.67
CA LYS A 114 -9.88 21.52 40.67
C LYS A 114 -10.53 22.89 40.56
N ALA A 115 -10.56 23.49 39.36
CA ALA A 115 -11.19 24.79 39.12
C ALA A 115 -12.69 24.78 39.48
N ALA A 116 -13.41 23.71 39.14
CA ALA A 116 -14.82 23.57 39.49
C ALA A 116 -15.06 23.39 41.00
N ALA A 117 -14.14 22.76 41.73
CA ALA A 117 -14.20 22.65 43.19
C ALA A 117 -13.98 24.01 43.86
N GLU A 118 -12.96 24.76 43.43
CA GLU A 118 -12.64 26.11 43.91
C GLU A 118 -13.79 27.10 43.64
N GLU A 119 -14.40 27.04 42.44
CA GLU A 119 -15.56 27.87 42.11
C GLU A 119 -16.77 27.53 42.99
N ASN A 120 -17.03 26.25 43.25
CA ASN A 120 -18.10 25.81 44.14
C ASN A 120 -17.86 26.23 45.60
N GLU A 121 -16.62 26.19 46.07
CA GLU A 121 -16.25 26.67 47.41
C GLU A 121 -16.46 28.18 47.52
N SER A 122 -16.01 28.94 46.52
CA SER A 122 -16.21 30.39 46.44
C SER A 122 -17.70 30.76 46.43
N ARG A 123 -18.54 29.97 45.76
CA ARG A 123 -20.01 30.11 45.80
C ARG A 123 -20.62 29.73 47.16
N ARG A 124 -20.00 28.86 47.95
CA ARG A 124 -20.53 28.51 49.29
C ARG A 124 -20.25 29.59 50.33
N ARG A 125 -19.19 30.38 50.14
CA ARG A 125 -18.93 31.56 50.97
C ARG A 125 -20.10 32.55 50.78
N PRO A 126 -20.84 32.93 51.84
CA PRO A 126 -22.01 33.80 51.71
C PRO A 126 -21.59 35.23 51.43
N THR A 127 -21.36 35.56 50.15
CA THR A 127 -21.35 36.95 49.68
C THR A 127 -22.76 37.52 49.84
N LYS A 128 -22.86 38.64 50.58
CA LYS A 128 -24.13 39.32 50.94
C LYS A 128 -24.81 40.02 49.75
N GLU A 129 -24.24 39.95 48.56
CA GLU A 129 -24.74 40.66 47.37
C GLU A 129 -25.45 39.69 46.42
N GLY A 130 -26.64 40.10 45.97
CA GLY A 130 -27.66 39.28 45.32
C GLY A 130 -27.15 38.42 44.16
N ARG A 131 -27.34 37.11 44.29
CA ARG A 131 -26.84 36.13 43.32
C ARG A 131 -27.78 36.00 42.12
N GLY A 132 -27.33 36.45 40.96
CA GLY A 132 -27.92 36.06 39.68
C GLY A 132 -27.85 34.54 39.48
N ARG A 133 -28.98 33.92 39.12
CA ARG A 133 -29.05 32.51 38.73
C ARG A 133 -28.30 32.30 37.41
N TYR A 134 -27.00 32.02 37.47
CA TYR A 134 -26.34 31.40 36.33
C TYR A 134 -26.76 29.92 36.24
N PRO A 135 -27.09 29.41 35.03
CA PRO A 135 -27.46 28.01 34.85
C PRO A 135 -26.32 27.12 35.33
N LYS A 136 -26.64 26.23 36.29
CA LYS A 136 -25.73 25.16 36.72
C LYS A 136 -25.59 24.18 35.57
N ILE A 137 -24.49 24.29 34.83
CA ILE A 137 -24.12 23.22 33.91
C ILE A 137 -23.76 22.01 34.79
N ASN A 138 -24.50 20.91 34.64
CA ASN A 138 -24.35 19.71 35.45
C ASN A 138 -23.14 18.90 34.97
N TYR A 139 -21.96 19.44 35.25
CA TYR A 139 -20.69 18.80 35.00
C TYR A 139 -20.58 17.46 35.73
N LYS A 140 -21.16 17.35 36.93
CA LYS A 140 -20.95 16.18 37.82
C LYS A 140 -21.22 14.84 37.15
N SER A 141 -22.23 14.71 36.29
CA SER A 141 -22.53 13.44 35.61
C SER A 141 -21.43 12.98 34.64
N LEU A 142 -20.69 13.92 34.04
CA LEU A 142 -19.53 13.62 33.19
C LEU A 142 -18.28 13.29 34.02
N PHE A 143 -18.13 13.86 35.22
CA PHE A 143 -16.91 13.74 36.04
C PHE A 143 -16.93 12.60 37.08
N HIS A 144 -18.09 12.03 37.43
CA HIS A 144 -18.16 11.01 38.50
C HIS A 144 -17.87 9.58 38.01
N SER A 145 -17.87 9.35 36.69
CA SER A 145 -17.40 8.09 36.14
C SER A 145 -15.91 8.18 35.86
N LYS A 146 -15.09 7.28 36.45
CA LYS A 146 -13.66 7.12 36.11
C LYS A 146 -13.40 6.91 34.60
N LYS A 147 -14.46 6.65 33.81
CA LYS A 147 -14.43 6.46 32.36
C LYS A 147 -15.09 7.61 31.57
N GLY A 148 -15.43 8.72 32.21
CA GLY A 148 -16.15 9.84 31.58
C GLY A 148 -15.36 10.50 30.45
N TRP A 149 -14.08 10.81 30.70
CA TRP A 149 -13.19 11.44 29.72
C TRP A 149 -12.83 10.50 28.55
N GLN A 150 -12.90 9.18 28.73
CA GLN A 150 -12.62 8.21 27.65
C GLN A 150 -13.61 8.34 26.48
N LYS A 151 -14.80 8.90 26.71
CA LYS A 151 -15.78 9.17 25.66
C LYS A 151 -15.38 10.31 24.72
N LEU A 152 -14.44 11.16 25.14
CA LEU A 152 -13.87 12.24 24.32
C LEU A 152 -12.68 11.76 23.48
N ARG A 153 -12.25 10.49 23.60
CA ARG A 153 -11.19 9.95 22.76
C ARG A 153 -11.62 9.95 21.30
N VAL A 154 -10.71 10.37 20.43
CA VAL A 154 -10.88 10.29 18.98
C VAL A 154 -11.19 8.84 18.58
N PRO A 155 -12.25 8.60 17.78
CA PRO A 155 -12.60 7.28 17.30
C PRO A 155 -11.42 6.58 16.60
N ALA A 156 -11.37 5.25 16.72
CA ALA A 156 -10.24 4.48 16.20
C ALA A 156 -10.09 4.58 14.68
N GLU A 157 -11.19 4.73 13.95
CA GLU A 157 -11.22 4.87 12.49
C GLU A 157 -10.55 6.17 12.04
N GLU A 158 -10.99 7.31 12.60
CA GLU A 158 -10.40 8.63 12.34
C GLU A 158 -8.92 8.69 12.71
N ARG A 159 -8.57 8.13 13.88
CA ARG A 159 -7.17 8.02 14.32
C ARG A 159 -6.33 7.25 13.29
N SER A 160 -6.84 6.11 12.81
CA SER A 160 -6.14 5.27 11.84
C SER A 160 -5.96 5.97 10.50
N SER A 161 -6.99 6.68 10.02
CA SER A 161 -6.92 7.47 8.80
C SER A 161 -5.83 8.55 8.89
N LEU A 162 -5.83 9.34 9.97
CA LEU A 162 -4.86 10.43 10.16
C LEU A 162 -3.42 9.92 10.31
N ILE A 163 -3.20 8.86 11.10
CA ILE A 163 -1.86 8.25 11.24
C ILE A 163 -1.36 7.69 9.90
N ASN A 164 -2.22 7.05 9.11
CA ASN A 164 -1.85 6.56 7.77
C ASN A 164 -1.45 7.70 6.83
N ASN A 165 -2.19 8.82 6.86
CA ASN A 165 -1.90 9.99 6.06
C ASN A 165 -0.58 10.65 6.49
N TYR A 166 -0.40 10.85 7.80
CA TYR A 166 0.83 11.38 8.38
C TYR A 166 2.05 10.53 7.98
N PHE A 167 1.96 9.21 8.15
CA PHE A 167 3.03 8.29 7.77
C PHE A 167 3.34 8.36 6.27
N THR A 168 2.32 8.40 5.41
CA THR A 168 2.50 8.49 3.95
C THR A 168 3.21 9.77 3.55
N VAL A 169 2.88 10.87 4.21
CA VAL A 169 3.52 12.17 4.01
C VAL A 169 4.98 12.14 4.45
N GLN A 170 5.28 11.65 5.65
CA GLN A 170 6.66 11.46 6.10
C GLN A 170 7.46 10.57 5.15
N LEU A 171 6.86 9.48 4.68
CA LEU A 171 7.49 8.56 3.73
C LEU A 171 7.86 9.26 2.42
N ARG A 172 6.97 10.13 1.88
CA ARG A 172 7.26 10.92 0.67
C ARG A 172 8.39 11.92 0.89
N VAL A 173 8.45 12.57 2.06
CA VAL A 173 9.55 13.47 2.42
C VAL A 173 10.86 12.69 2.47
N HIS A 174 10.90 11.59 3.22
CA HIS A 174 12.08 10.73 3.33
C HIS A 174 12.53 10.16 1.97
N ALA A 175 11.60 9.72 1.13
CA ALA A 175 11.90 9.22 -0.21
C ALA A 175 12.51 10.31 -1.12
N ARG A 176 12.05 11.56 -1.00
CA ARG A 176 12.67 12.71 -1.70
C ARG A 176 14.09 12.96 -1.20
N CYS A 177 14.29 13.03 0.12
CA CYS A 177 15.63 13.21 0.70
C CYS A 177 16.60 12.11 0.24
N ILE A 178 16.16 10.85 0.22
CA ILE A 178 16.97 9.74 -0.30
C ILE A 178 17.29 9.90 -1.79
N LYS A 179 16.30 10.27 -2.60
CA LYS A 179 16.51 10.51 -4.04
C LYS A 179 17.53 11.61 -4.28
N ASP A 180 17.41 12.72 -3.55
CA ASP A 180 18.31 13.86 -3.66
C ASP A 180 19.73 13.49 -3.17
N TRP A 181 19.83 12.66 -2.14
CA TRP A 181 21.10 12.12 -1.70
C TRP A 181 21.76 11.21 -2.76
N TYR A 182 21.00 10.31 -3.38
CA TYR A 182 21.51 9.48 -4.47
C TYR A 182 21.92 10.29 -5.70
N SER A 183 21.22 11.39 -6.03
CA SER A 183 21.61 12.25 -7.15
C SER A 183 22.93 12.97 -6.88
N VAL A 184 23.18 13.39 -5.64
CA VAL A 184 24.48 13.92 -5.21
C VAL A 184 25.56 12.86 -5.29
N LEU A 185 25.29 11.63 -4.83
CA LEU A 185 26.24 10.53 -4.87
C LEU A 185 26.58 10.12 -6.31
N ASP A 186 25.58 10.00 -7.18
CA ASP A 186 25.78 9.70 -8.61
C ASP A 186 26.62 10.80 -9.27
N SER A 187 26.34 12.07 -8.96
CA SER A 187 27.14 13.20 -9.46
C SER A 187 28.59 13.12 -8.99
N ALA A 188 28.82 12.73 -7.73
CA ALA A 188 30.15 12.54 -7.17
C ALA A 188 30.89 11.34 -7.79
N VAL A 189 30.21 10.21 -8.02
CA VAL A 189 30.79 9.02 -8.65
C VAL A 189 31.13 9.28 -10.11
N VAL A 190 30.23 9.95 -10.86
CA VAL A 190 30.49 10.37 -12.24
C VAL A 190 31.67 11.34 -12.27
N LYS A 191 31.73 12.32 -11.36
CA LYS A 191 32.87 13.23 -11.23
C LYS A 191 34.17 12.49 -10.91
N ALA A 192 34.17 11.56 -9.94
CA ALA A 192 35.34 10.77 -9.58
C ALA A 192 35.78 9.81 -10.70
N ARG A 193 34.84 9.30 -11.51
CA ARG A 193 35.15 8.52 -12.71
C ARG A 193 35.80 9.40 -13.77
N TRP A 194 35.23 10.58 -14.04
CA TRP A 194 35.79 11.58 -14.94
C TRP A 194 37.18 12.00 -14.49
N GLU A 195 37.38 12.32 -13.21
CA GLU A 195 38.70 12.65 -12.64
C GLU A 195 39.71 11.52 -12.83
N ARG A 196 39.31 10.25 -12.68
CA ARG A 196 40.18 9.11 -12.98
C ARG A 196 40.53 9.01 -14.46
N GLU A 197 39.58 9.26 -15.35
CA GLU A 197 39.78 9.22 -16.80
C GLU A 197 40.66 10.40 -17.27
N VAL A 198 40.41 11.61 -16.78
CA VAL A 198 41.26 12.81 -16.99
C VAL A 198 42.64 12.59 -16.40
N LYS A 199 42.76 12.05 -15.18
CA LYS A 199 44.07 11.75 -14.58
C LYS A 199 44.84 10.74 -15.43
N LYS A 200 44.19 9.68 -15.94
CA LYS A 200 44.82 8.74 -16.89
C LYS A 200 45.25 9.43 -18.20
N PHE A 201 44.51 10.44 -18.66
CA PHE A 201 44.84 11.23 -19.83
C PHE A 201 46.01 12.20 -19.57
N VAL A 202 46.02 12.88 -18.43
CA VAL A 202 47.11 13.76 -17.97
C VAL A 202 48.37 12.97 -17.64
N GLU A 203 48.28 11.77 -17.06
CA GLU A 203 49.42 10.88 -16.82
C GLU A 203 50.09 10.44 -18.14
N LYS A 204 49.33 10.41 -19.26
CA LYS A 204 49.84 10.20 -20.62
C LYS A 204 50.42 11.47 -21.26
N MET A 205 50.19 12.64 -20.68
CA MET A 205 50.83 13.89 -21.11
C MET A 205 52.12 14.11 -20.32
N PRO A 206 53.29 14.20 -20.97
CA PRO A 206 54.56 14.43 -20.29
C PRO A 206 54.75 15.93 -19.98
N ALA A 207 54.02 16.49 -19.00
CA ALA A 207 54.40 17.74 -18.29
C ALA A 207 53.38 18.09 -17.18
N GLN A 208 53.90 18.53 -16.02
CA GLN A 208 53.23 19.11 -14.85
C GLN A 208 52.36 18.18 -13.97
N ARG A 209 52.91 17.79 -12.81
CA ARG A 209 52.28 16.86 -11.84
C ARG A 209 52.07 17.40 -10.41
N ASP A 210 52.25 18.70 -10.13
CA ASP A 210 52.53 19.12 -8.74
C ASP A 210 51.41 19.89 -7.97
N CYS A 211 50.12 19.78 -8.29
CA CYS A 211 49.14 20.66 -7.62
C CYS A 211 47.71 20.15 -7.35
N ILE A 212 47.50 18.91 -6.89
CA ILE A 212 46.15 18.52 -6.41
C ILE A 212 46.20 17.88 -5.02
N ASP A 213 45.90 18.70 -4.01
CA ASP A 213 45.71 18.30 -2.61
C ASP A 213 44.29 17.73 -2.39
N ARG A 214 44.19 16.62 -1.64
CA ARG A 214 43.04 15.69 -1.59
C ARG A 214 42.18 15.80 -0.33
N LYS A 215 42.23 16.93 0.38
CA LYS A 215 41.71 17.05 1.76
C LYS A 215 40.18 17.20 1.93
N TRP A 216 39.35 16.92 0.91
CA TRP A 216 37.91 17.25 0.90
C TRP A 216 36.92 16.11 1.24
N LEU A 217 37.38 14.92 1.62
CA LEU A 217 36.50 13.84 2.08
C LEU A 217 36.29 13.95 3.59
N GLY A 218 35.38 14.83 4.00
CA GLY A 218 34.94 14.94 5.38
C GLY A 218 34.27 13.65 5.86
N SER A 219 34.71 13.16 7.02
CA SER A 219 34.10 12.04 7.72
C SER A 219 32.64 12.39 8.05
N ILE A 220 31.70 11.62 7.50
CA ILE A 220 30.31 11.67 7.91
C ILE A 220 30.23 10.89 9.21
N GLU A 221 30.22 11.59 10.34
CA GLU A 221 29.97 10.97 11.64
C GLU A 221 28.52 10.47 11.65
N GLU A 222 28.37 9.16 11.84
CA GLU A 222 27.07 8.51 11.98
C GLU A 222 26.54 8.75 13.41
N ASP A 223 26.03 9.95 13.66
CA ASP A 223 25.28 10.22 14.89
C ASP A 223 24.15 9.21 15.01
N GLY A 224 24.13 8.46 16.12
CA GLY A 224 23.20 7.37 16.40
C GLY A 224 21.76 7.80 16.16
N LYS A 225 21.23 7.45 14.98
CA LYS A 225 19.92 7.91 14.53
C LYS A 225 18.85 7.22 15.35
N ALA A 226 18.30 7.95 16.32
CA ALA A 226 16.96 7.68 16.85
C ALA A 226 16.02 7.38 15.67
N GLU A 227 15.17 6.37 15.82
CA GLU A 227 14.22 5.99 14.78
C GLU A 227 13.37 7.21 14.35
N GLN A 228 13.72 7.77 13.19
CA GLN A 228 13.16 9.00 12.62
C GLN A 228 11.63 8.92 12.38
N TRP A 229 11.02 7.76 12.60
CA TRP A 229 9.61 7.47 12.37
C TRP A 229 8.73 7.64 13.61
N GLY A 230 9.26 8.19 14.71
CA GLY A 230 8.46 8.61 15.85
C GLY A 230 7.55 9.81 15.51
N MET A 231 6.40 9.91 16.17
CA MET A 231 5.64 11.16 16.23
C MET A 231 6.11 11.94 17.45
N SER A 232 6.48 13.20 17.25
CA SER A 232 6.66 14.10 18.39
C SER A 232 5.32 14.32 19.08
N GLU A 233 5.35 14.56 20.39
CA GLU A 233 4.15 14.87 21.19
C GLU A 233 3.36 16.04 20.57
N ASP A 234 4.04 17.12 20.18
CA ASP A 234 3.44 18.26 19.47
C ASP A 234 2.71 17.84 18.18
N ALA A 235 3.30 16.95 17.38
CA ALA A 235 2.68 16.48 16.14
C ALA A 235 1.42 15.64 16.43
N VAL A 236 1.44 14.84 17.50
CA VAL A 236 0.26 14.10 17.94
C VAL A 236 -0.85 15.07 18.37
N LEU A 237 -0.54 16.10 19.14
CA LEU A 237 -1.51 17.09 19.60
C LEU A 237 -2.13 17.87 18.44
N ASP A 238 -1.33 18.27 17.46
CA ASP A 238 -1.82 18.93 16.24
C ASP A 238 -2.78 18.01 15.47
N LEU A 239 -2.45 16.72 15.35
CA LEU A 239 -3.33 15.75 14.68
C LEU A 239 -4.61 15.48 15.48
N ILE A 240 -4.56 15.44 16.82
CA ILE A 240 -5.74 15.34 17.69
C ILE A 240 -6.63 16.57 17.51
N ALA A 241 -6.04 17.77 17.58
CA ALA A 241 -6.78 19.01 17.39
C ALA A 241 -7.46 19.06 16.01
N PHE A 242 -6.75 18.60 14.97
CA PHE A 242 -7.32 18.43 13.64
C PHE A 242 -8.48 17.44 13.61
N ALA A 243 -8.33 16.24 14.19
CA ALA A 243 -9.39 15.23 14.26
C ALA A 243 -10.64 15.75 14.96
N VAL A 244 -10.46 16.34 16.14
CA VAL A 244 -11.53 16.91 16.97
C VAL A 244 -12.27 18.01 16.23
N SER A 245 -11.58 18.81 15.40
CA SER A 245 -12.23 19.85 14.62
C SER A 245 -13.21 19.32 13.57
N GLY A 246 -12.92 18.16 12.98
CA GLY A 246 -13.83 17.46 12.08
C GLY A 246 -15.02 16.84 12.82
N LEU A 247 -14.84 16.49 14.10
CA LEU A 247 -15.86 15.86 14.94
C LEU A 247 -16.75 16.85 15.71
N LYS A 248 -16.57 18.16 15.56
CA LYS A 248 -17.30 19.20 16.32
C LYS A 248 -18.83 19.08 16.28
N GLN A 249 -19.38 18.47 15.24
CA GLN A 249 -20.83 18.28 15.08
C GLN A 249 -21.37 17.08 15.86
N VAL A 250 -20.50 16.21 16.38
CA VAL A 250 -20.86 14.97 17.08
C VAL A 250 -20.68 15.18 18.57
N GLU A 251 -21.74 15.06 19.38
CA GLU A 251 -21.59 15.03 20.84
C GLU A 251 -20.77 13.80 21.27
N PRO A 252 -19.79 13.92 22.18
CA PRO A 252 -19.48 15.05 23.06
C PRO A 252 -18.31 15.95 22.59
N PHE A 253 -17.93 15.91 21.31
CA PHE A 253 -16.74 16.61 20.80
C PHE A 253 -16.91 18.13 20.67
N ASP A 254 -18.14 18.64 20.78
CA ASP A 254 -18.47 20.06 20.85
C ASP A 254 -17.70 20.78 21.97
N ARG A 255 -17.42 20.07 23.08
CA ARG A 255 -16.74 20.59 24.28
C ARG A 255 -15.34 20.04 24.48
N HIS A 256 -14.75 19.43 23.45
CA HIS A 256 -13.42 18.84 23.58
C HIS A 256 -12.37 19.93 23.87
N PRO A 257 -11.42 19.73 24.80
CA PRO A 257 -10.40 20.75 25.16
C PRO A 257 -9.58 21.23 23.95
N SER A 258 -9.22 20.31 23.06
CA SER A 258 -8.47 20.64 21.83
C SER A 258 -9.25 21.46 20.79
N SER A 259 -10.56 21.66 20.96
CA SER A 259 -11.38 22.43 20.00
C SER A 259 -10.99 23.92 19.92
N GLY A 260 -10.43 24.47 21.01
CA GLY A 260 -9.92 25.84 21.10
C GLY A 260 -8.45 26.01 20.72
N LEU A 261 -7.65 24.93 20.72
CA LEU A 261 -6.22 24.99 20.44
C LEU A 261 -5.88 25.37 18.99
N LEU A 262 -6.79 25.08 18.04
CA LEU A 262 -6.59 25.41 16.63
C LEU A 262 -6.55 26.91 16.33
N GLN A 263 -7.10 27.76 17.21
CA GLN A 263 -7.02 29.21 17.02
C GLN A 263 -5.58 29.74 17.22
N PHE A 264 -4.76 29.06 18.02
CA PHE A 264 -3.39 29.50 18.35
C PHE A 264 -2.32 28.88 17.45
N ASN A 265 -2.49 27.66 16.95
CA ASN A 265 -1.46 26.94 16.19
C ASN A 265 -1.58 27.04 14.66
N CYS A 266 -2.39 27.95 14.11
CA CYS A 266 -2.36 28.24 12.68
C CYS A 266 -0.99 28.73 12.16
N ALA A 267 -0.01 29.02 13.02
CA ALA A 267 1.38 29.29 12.64
C ALA A 267 2.16 28.02 12.19
N MET A 268 1.82 26.82 12.71
CA MET A 268 2.41 25.54 12.26
C MET A 268 2.01 25.20 10.81
N ALA A 269 0.93 25.81 10.31
CA ALA A 269 0.51 25.76 8.91
C ALA A 269 1.60 26.10 7.89
N ASN A 270 2.57 26.93 8.29
CA ASN A 270 3.67 27.38 7.45
C ASN A 270 4.97 26.61 7.71
N ARG A 271 5.09 25.90 8.84
CA ARG A 271 6.31 25.16 9.22
C ARG A 271 6.45 23.83 8.50
N PHE A 272 5.34 23.29 8.03
CA PHE A 272 5.36 22.17 7.10
C PHE A 272 4.89 22.66 5.73
N PRO A 273 5.63 22.42 4.62
CA PRO A 273 5.10 22.59 3.25
C PRO A 273 3.96 21.60 2.92
N LEU A 274 3.39 20.97 3.95
CA LEU A 274 2.40 19.93 3.93
C LEU A 274 0.97 20.47 3.94
N LYS A 275 0.68 21.76 4.17
CA LYS A 275 -0.72 22.23 4.02
C LYS A 275 -1.24 21.95 2.61
N GLY A 276 -0.46 22.27 1.58
CA GLY A 276 -0.82 21.92 0.20
C GLY A 276 -0.99 20.40 0.01
N ALA A 277 -0.04 19.59 0.50
CA ALA A 277 -0.05 18.15 0.24
C ALA A 277 -1.02 17.34 1.13
N LEU A 278 -1.30 17.80 2.34
CA LEU A 278 -2.10 17.15 3.36
C LEU A 278 -3.55 17.65 3.27
N VAL A 279 -3.79 18.94 2.96
CA VAL A 279 -5.13 19.41 2.56
C VAL A 279 -5.49 18.85 1.18
N ALA A 280 -4.59 18.84 0.19
CA ALA A 280 -4.90 18.17 -1.09
C ALA A 280 -5.01 16.65 -0.92
N GLY A 281 -4.20 16.04 -0.06
CA GLY A 281 -4.29 14.60 0.24
C GLY A 281 -5.59 14.24 0.95
N LEU A 282 -6.04 15.05 1.91
CA LEU A 282 -7.31 14.87 2.63
C LEU A 282 -8.52 15.25 1.76
N ALA A 283 -8.44 16.28 0.93
CA ALA A 283 -9.49 16.61 -0.04
C ALA A 283 -9.62 15.52 -1.11
N TRP A 284 -8.50 14.93 -1.54
CA TRP A 284 -8.48 13.77 -2.43
C TRP A 284 -9.05 12.51 -1.76
N ALA A 285 -8.70 12.25 -0.49
CA ALA A 285 -9.24 11.12 0.27
C ALA A 285 -10.74 11.28 0.59
N ALA A 286 -11.18 12.47 0.98
CA ALA A 286 -12.60 12.80 1.18
C ALA A 286 -13.39 12.72 -0.13
N GLY A 287 -12.76 13.03 -1.27
CA GLY A 287 -13.32 12.80 -2.60
C GLY A 287 -13.47 11.31 -2.94
N GLN A 288 -12.49 10.46 -2.60
CA GLN A 288 -12.54 9.02 -2.84
C GLN A 288 -13.58 8.30 -1.98
N HIS A 289 -13.78 8.70 -0.72
CA HIS A 289 -14.80 8.08 0.14
C HIS A 289 -16.23 8.39 -0.34
N ARG A 290 -16.44 9.50 -1.05
CA ARG A 290 -17.74 9.81 -1.66
C ARG A 290 -18.03 8.92 -2.86
N THR A 291 -17.04 8.68 -3.72
CA THR A 291 -17.22 7.85 -4.92
C THR A 291 -17.37 6.36 -4.60
N THR A 292 -16.64 5.83 -3.61
CA THR A 292 -16.77 4.40 -3.25
C THR A 292 -18.07 4.09 -2.50
N ALA A 293 -18.64 5.06 -1.78
CA ALA A 293 -19.94 4.84 -1.11
C ALA A 293 -21.10 4.84 -2.11
N GLU A 294 -21.06 5.69 -3.15
CA GLU A 294 -22.00 5.63 -4.28
C GLU A 294 -21.82 4.36 -5.13
N GLU A 295 -20.58 3.97 -5.45
CA GLU A 295 -20.30 2.74 -6.22
C GLU A 295 -20.72 1.47 -5.45
N VAL A 296 -20.52 1.43 -4.13
CA VAL A 296 -20.97 0.28 -3.31
C VAL A 296 -22.50 0.26 -3.18
N ALA A 297 -23.15 1.44 -3.09
CA ALA A 297 -24.62 1.51 -3.09
C ALA A 297 -25.22 1.09 -4.44
N GLU A 298 -24.62 1.44 -5.58
CA GLU A 298 -25.07 0.98 -6.91
C GLU A 298 -24.87 -0.52 -7.12
N VAL A 299 -23.77 -1.10 -6.60
CA VAL A 299 -23.54 -2.56 -6.66
C VAL A 299 -24.52 -3.31 -5.75
N GLU A 300 -24.84 -2.79 -4.57
CA GLU A 300 -25.80 -3.41 -3.64
C GLU A 300 -27.25 -3.32 -4.15
N GLN A 301 -27.61 -2.26 -4.89
CA GLN A 301 -28.90 -2.14 -5.58
C GLN A 301 -29.01 -3.06 -6.81
N ALA A 302 -27.89 -3.34 -7.49
CA ALA A 302 -27.85 -4.29 -8.61
C ALA A 302 -27.96 -5.76 -8.15
N ASP A 303 -27.41 -6.10 -6.97
CA ASP A 303 -27.53 -7.45 -6.40
C ASP A 303 -28.92 -7.71 -5.80
N ALA A 304 -29.62 -6.69 -5.28
CA ALA A 304 -31.00 -6.82 -4.79
C ALA A 304 -32.03 -7.10 -5.91
N ALA A 305 -31.73 -6.69 -7.16
CA ALA A 305 -32.59 -6.93 -8.33
C ALA A 305 -32.46 -8.35 -8.92
N ASN A 306 -31.47 -9.14 -8.49
CA ASN A 306 -31.16 -10.45 -9.08
C ASN A 306 -31.50 -11.66 -8.18
N VAL A 307 -32.22 -11.45 -7.07
CA VAL A 307 -32.53 -12.49 -6.06
C VAL A 307 -34.04 -12.79 -5.95
N GLN A 308 -34.82 -12.59 -7.01
CA GLN A 308 -36.14 -13.19 -7.13
C GLN A 308 -36.15 -14.23 -8.26
N GLU A 309 -35.90 -15.49 -7.88
CA GLU A 309 -36.67 -16.69 -8.27
C GLU A 309 -35.81 -17.95 -8.08
N GLY A 310 -36.14 -18.75 -7.07
CA GLY A 310 -35.54 -20.07 -6.86
C GLY A 310 -36.18 -20.79 -5.67
N PRO A 311 -36.87 -21.93 -5.87
CA PRO A 311 -37.59 -22.59 -4.79
C PRO A 311 -36.65 -23.31 -3.83
N VAL A 312 -36.88 -23.05 -2.54
CA VAL A 312 -36.19 -23.63 -1.38
C VAL A 312 -36.40 -25.15 -1.34
N ARG A 313 -35.32 -25.91 -1.55
CA ARG A 313 -35.24 -27.34 -1.17
C ARG A 313 -34.55 -27.46 0.18
N GLN A 314 -35.33 -27.74 1.22
CA GLN A 314 -34.82 -28.16 2.53
C GLN A 314 -34.21 -29.57 2.41
N GLY A 315 -32.94 -29.70 2.78
CA GLY A 315 -32.23 -30.97 2.87
C GLY A 315 -31.37 -31.00 4.12
N SER A 316 -31.82 -31.74 5.12
CA SER A 316 -31.16 -32.06 6.38
C SER A 316 -30.15 -33.20 6.19
N ALA A 317 -28.89 -33.01 6.59
CA ALA A 317 -27.96 -34.13 6.82
C ALA A 317 -26.75 -33.77 7.72
N LYS A 318 -26.79 -34.33 8.92
CA LYS A 318 -25.76 -34.82 9.87
C LYS A 318 -24.27 -34.83 9.43
N PRO A 319 -23.32 -34.49 10.33
CA PRO A 319 -21.88 -34.76 10.15
C PRO A 319 -21.49 -36.15 10.68
N LYS A 320 -20.61 -36.86 9.97
CA LYS A 320 -19.98 -38.12 10.41
C LYS A 320 -18.45 -38.01 10.38
N SER A 321 -17.88 -38.02 11.58
CA SER A 321 -16.66 -38.71 12.05
C SER A 321 -15.51 -39.04 11.08
N ALA A 322 -14.34 -38.47 11.41
CA ALA A 322 -13.07 -39.12 11.75
C ALA A 322 -12.66 -40.49 11.13
N GLY A 323 -11.40 -40.55 10.67
CA GLY A 323 -10.65 -41.79 10.46
C GLY A 323 -9.30 -41.58 9.74
N PRO A 324 -8.14 -41.85 10.37
CA PRO A 324 -6.80 -41.75 9.78
C PRO A 324 -6.19 -43.13 9.46
N HIS A 325 -5.38 -43.27 8.41
CA HIS A 325 -4.38 -44.34 8.19
C HIS A 325 -3.36 -43.82 7.16
N GLY A 326 -2.04 -43.83 7.41
CA GLY A 326 -1.13 -44.99 7.30
C GLY A 326 -0.42 -44.90 5.94
N ALA A 327 0.82 -44.40 5.85
CA ALA A 327 2.10 -45.10 6.03
C ALA A 327 2.44 -46.12 4.92
N ALA A 328 3.73 -46.16 4.56
CA ALA A 328 4.45 -47.10 3.69
C ALA A 328 4.33 -46.88 2.16
N GLU A 329 5.30 -47.14 1.30
CA GLU A 329 6.75 -47.45 1.33
C GLU A 329 7.16 -47.74 -0.14
N ALA A 330 8.47 -47.70 -0.43
CA ALA A 330 9.16 -48.43 -1.49
C ALA A 330 9.01 -48.03 -2.99
N ASP A 331 10.15 -47.56 -3.50
CA ASP A 331 10.90 -48.13 -4.64
C ASP A 331 10.15 -48.58 -5.91
N SER A 332 10.53 -47.97 -7.04
CA SER A 332 11.18 -48.65 -8.17
C SER A 332 11.20 -47.80 -9.45
N PHE A 333 12.41 -47.44 -9.90
CA PHE A 333 12.79 -47.28 -11.31
C PHE A 333 13.08 -48.68 -11.91
N PRO A 334 13.38 -48.91 -13.22
CA PRO A 334 13.44 -48.09 -14.46
C PRO A 334 12.60 -48.81 -15.60
N PRO A 335 12.79 -48.70 -16.95
CA PRO A 335 13.88 -48.10 -17.72
C PRO A 335 13.54 -47.32 -19.00
N GLN A 336 14.63 -46.77 -19.53
CA GLN A 336 14.75 -45.96 -20.74
C GLN A 336 14.32 -46.73 -22.00
N LEU A 337 13.57 -46.04 -22.86
CA LEU A 337 13.29 -46.46 -24.22
C LEU A 337 14.05 -45.59 -25.21
N HIS A 338 14.85 -46.27 -26.03
CA HIS A 338 15.45 -45.79 -27.26
C HIS A 338 14.41 -45.14 -28.17
N THR A 339 14.69 -43.95 -28.68
CA THR A 339 13.98 -43.38 -29.83
C THR A 339 14.94 -43.25 -31.01
N GLY A 340 14.71 -44.13 -31.99
CA GLY A 340 15.38 -44.12 -33.28
C GLY A 340 14.94 -42.96 -34.15
N ALA A 341 15.88 -42.52 -34.96
CA ALA A 341 15.73 -41.54 -36.02
C ALA A 341 14.70 -42.00 -37.07
N ARG A 342 13.77 -41.10 -37.44
CA ARG A 342 13.16 -41.08 -38.77
C ARG A 342 12.91 -39.64 -39.23
N SER A 343 13.62 -39.29 -40.28
CA SER A 343 13.36 -38.20 -41.21
C SER A 343 12.14 -38.50 -42.08
N SER A 344 11.25 -37.53 -42.29
CA SER A 344 10.61 -37.33 -43.59
C SER A 344 10.05 -35.93 -43.74
N LEU A 345 10.27 -35.38 -44.93
CA LEU A 345 9.81 -34.10 -45.44
C LEU A 345 8.30 -33.90 -45.35
N ALA A 346 7.86 -32.66 -45.12
CA ALA A 346 6.78 -32.05 -45.89
C ALA A 346 6.85 -30.52 -45.79
N ARG A 347 6.89 -29.89 -46.97
CA ARG A 347 6.81 -28.44 -47.19
C ARG A 347 5.39 -27.96 -46.88
N GLY A 348 5.24 -26.73 -46.39
CA GLY A 348 3.91 -26.11 -46.27
C GLY A 348 3.94 -24.69 -45.71
N SER A 349 3.96 -23.73 -46.62
CA SER A 349 3.27 -22.43 -46.55
C SER A 349 3.65 -21.44 -45.44
N PHE A 350 4.46 -20.45 -45.85
CA PHE A 350 4.53 -19.12 -45.28
C PHE A 350 3.14 -18.46 -45.29
N LEU A 351 2.66 -18.04 -44.12
CA LEU A 351 1.69 -16.96 -44.01
C LEU A 351 2.17 -15.94 -42.98
N SER A 352 2.29 -14.73 -43.50
CA SER A 352 2.66 -13.47 -42.87
C SER A 352 1.67 -13.09 -41.77
N ILE A 353 2.17 -12.68 -40.59
CA ILE A 353 1.42 -11.84 -39.66
C ILE A 353 2.37 -10.75 -39.15
N ALA A 354 2.33 -9.62 -39.85
CA ALA A 354 2.61 -8.31 -39.28
C ALA A 354 1.42 -7.92 -38.39
N HIS A 355 1.68 -7.57 -37.12
CA HIS A 355 1.03 -6.48 -36.37
C HIS A 355 1.32 -6.62 -34.87
N LEU A 356 2.32 -5.88 -34.39
CA LEU A 356 2.31 -5.32 -33.03
C LEU A 356 2.85 -3.89 -33.13
N ALA A 357 1.93 -2.94 -33.09
CA ALA A 357 2.24 -1.53 -32.92
C ALA A 357 2.74 -1.27 -31.49
N PRO A 358 3.79 -0.45 -31.29
CA PRO A 358 4.15 0.02 -29.96
C PRO A 358 3.17 1.09 -29.50
N ILE A 359 2.62 0.90 -28.30
CA ILE A 359 1.84 1.89 -27.56
C ILE A 359 2.76 3.07 -27.25
N ALA A 360 2.64 4.15 -28.00
CA ALA A 360 3.27 5.43 -27.72
C ALA A 360 2.41 6.19 -26.69
N LEU A 361 2.97 6.44 -25.50
CA LEU A 361 2.40 7.42 -24.57
C LEU A 361 2.94 8.82 -24.92
N PRO A 362 2.09 9.84 -25.03
CA PRO A 362 2.51 11.19 -25.40
C PRO A 362 3.30 11.86 -24.26
N ARG A 363 4.56 12.19 -24.55
CA ARG A 363 5.39 13.13 -23.79
C ARG A 363 5.09 14.56 -24.26
N SER A 364 4.05 15.19 -23.72
CA SER A 364 3.88 16.64 -23.84
C SER A 364 2.87 17.16 -22.84
N SER A 365 3.32 17.59 -21.64
CA SER A 365 2.68 18.65 -20.84
C SER A 365 3.39 18.89 -19.50
N ILE A 366 4.72 19.06 -19.47
CA ILE A 366 5.39 19.67 -18.29
C ILE A 366 6.63 20.46 -18.75
N GLN A 367 6.42 21.59 -19.45
CA GLN A 367 7.50 22.54 -19.74
C GLN A 367 7.14 24.03 -19.51
N SER A 368 6.02 24.37 -18.86
CA SER A 368 5.59 25.78 -18.72
C SER A 368 5.75 26.42 -17.34
N LEU A 369 6.20 25.70 -16.31
CA LEU A 369 6.21 26.25 -14.94
C LEU A 369 7.55 26.03 -14.25
N MET A 370 8.59 26.74 -14.70
CA MET A 370 9.71 27.23 -13.87
C MET A 370 10.51 28.29 -14.64
N ARG A 371 10.02 29.54 -14.62
CA ARG A 371 10.87 30.72 -14.81
C ARG A 371 11.07 31.36 -13.43
N PRO A 372 12.28 31.39 -12.87
CA PRO A 372 12.54 32.23 -11.70
C PRO A 372 12.56 33.69 -12.14
N SER A 373 11.65 34.48 -11.56
CA SER A 373 11.67 35.94 -11.59
C SER A 373 12.88 36.43 -10.80
N LEU A 374 13.86 37.00 -11.49
CA LEU A 374 14.96 37.76 -10.87
C LEU A 374 14.38 39.11 -10.40
N ALA A 375 13.97 39.17 -9.13
CA ALA A 375 13.66 40.43 -8.47
C ALA A 375 14.96 41.05 -7.94
N ALA A 376 15.20 42.29 -8.37
CA ALA A 376 16.32 43.12 -7.99
C ALA A 376 16.37 43.40 -6.48
N VAL A 377 17.57 43.30 -5.91
CA VAL A 377 17.90 43.77 -4.57
C VAL A 377 18.13 45.29 -4.63
N PRO A 378 17.39 46.13 -3.88
CA PRO A 378 17.71 47.55 -3.80
C PRO A 378 18.93 47.76 -2.90
N ALA A 379 19.90 48.51 -3.42
CA ALA A 379 21.06 48.97 -2.69
C ALA A 379 20.63 49.89 -1.55
N GLY A 380 20.92 49.47 -0.31
CA GLY A 380 20.80 50.31 0.87
C GLY A 380 21.94 51.32 0.92
N THR A 381 21.56 52.59 0.84
CA THR A 381 22.36 53.78 1.05
C THR A 381 22.96 53.80 2.46
N ARG A 382 24.29 53.96 2.54
CA ARG A 382 24.96 54.52 3.72
C ARG A 382 24.89 56.04 3.63
N GLY A 383 24.39 56.66 4.69
CA GLY A 383 24.40 58.09 4.98
C GLY A 383 24.09 58.26 6.45
#